data_AF-A0A3M2A8P1-F1
#
_entry.id   AF-A0A3M2A8P1-F1
#
_cell.length_a   1.000
_cell.length_b   1.000
_cell.length_c   1.000
_cell.angle_alpha   90.00
_cell.angle_beta   90.00
_cell.angle_gamma   90.00
#
_symmetry.space_group_name_H-M   'P 1'
#
loop_
_entity.id
_entity.type
_entity.pdbx_description
1 polymer ?
#
loop_
_entity_poly.entity_id
_entity_poly.type
_entity_poly.pdbx_seq_one_letter_code
_entity_poly.pdbx_strand_id
1 'polypeptide(L)'
;MITLSCKLELSSEDKEKLLDLMRRFSSAVRYAYNRLLENKNQSEVQKLLQEVFSLNARYSASACFKAQAILSSCKERGQNPKKLVFG
;
A
#
# COMPACT_ATOMS: atom_id res chain seq x y z
N MET A 1 -28.68 8.41 1.03
CA MET A 1 -27.51 7.99 1.84
C MET A 1 -26.79 9.26 2.27
N ILE A 2 -26.83 9.61 3.56
CA ILE A 2 -26.16 10.81 4.07
C ILE A 2 -24.73 10.41 4.42
N THR A 3 -23.74 11.09 3.83
CA THR A 3 -22.33 10.88 4.14
C THR A 3 -21.85 12.05 5.01
N LEU A 4 -21.31 11.74 6.18
CA LEU A 4 -20.81 12.74 7.13
C LEU A 4 -19.28 12.73 7.06
N SER A 5 -18.68 13.89 6.81
CA SER A 5 -17.23 14.08 6.82
C SER A 5 -16.84 15.03 7.95
N CYS A 6 -15.85 14.62 8.75
CA CYS A 6 -15.34 15.38 9.88
C CYS A 6 -13.82 15.52 9.76
N LYS A 7 -13.26 16.61 10.29
CA LYS A 7 -11.82 16.76 10.42
C LYS A 7 -11.32 15.88 11.58
N LEU A 8 -10.27 15.11 11.33
CA LEU A 8 -9.59 14.36 12.38
C LEU A 8 -8.62 15.32 13.09
N GLU A 9 -8.85 15.56 14.38
CA GLU A 9 -7.91 16.28 15.25
C GLU A 9 -7.11 15.26 16.06
N LEU A 10 -5.79 15.43 16.07
CA LEU A 10 -4.85 14.55 16.75
C LEU A 10 -3.91 15.39 17.61
N SER A 11 -3.43 14.80 18.71
CA SER A 11 -2.28 15.31 19.43
C SER A 11 -1.04 15.33 18.52
N SER A 12 -0.04 16.15 18.86
CA SER A 12 1.22 16.19 18.10
C SER A 12 1.89 14.82 18.01
N GLU A 13 1.90 14.06 19.11
CA GLU A 13 2.49 12.72 19.17
C GLU A 13 1.75 11.69 18.31
N ASP A 14 0.42 11.67 18.36
CA ASP A 14 -0.39 10.73 17.56
C ASP A 14 -0.32 11.06 16.07
N LYS A 15 -0.20 12.35 15.75
CA LYS A 15 0.03 12.80 14.38
C LYS A 15 1.35 12.25 13.83
N GLU A 16 2.43 12.29 14.60
CA GLU A 16 3.72 11.74 14.18
C GLU A 16 3.66 10.22 13.98
N LYS A 17 3.06 9.49 14.93
CA LYS A 17 2.85 8.03 14.80
C LYS A 17 2.02 7.68 13.56
N LEU A 18 0.96 8.45 13.30
CA LEU A 18 0.13 8.25 12.12
C LEU A 18 0.92 8.52 10.83
N LEU A 19 1.70 9.60 10.77
CA LEU A 19 2.51 9.93 9.61
C LEU A 19 3.58 8.87 9.33
N ASP A 20 4.22 8.33 10.37
CA ASP A 20 5.16 7.21 10.23
C ASP A 20 4.46 5.97 9.67
N LEU A 21 3.30 5.61 10.22
CA LEU A 21 2.51 4.48 9.76
C LEU A 21 2.08 4.63 8.29
N MET A 22 1.63 5.83 7.90
CA MET A 22 1.28 6.14 6.52
C MET A 22 2.49 6.03 5.58
N ARG A 23 3.65 6.53 6.01
CA ARG A 23 4.90 6.46 5.23
C ARG A 23 5.36 5.01 5.03
N ARG A 24 5.30 4.20 6.09
CA ARG A 24 5.62 2.76 6.05
C ARG A 24 4.66 2.03 5.13
N PHE A 25 3.36 2.30 5.24
CA PHE A 25 2.36 1.68 4.37
C PHE A 25 2.54 2.04 2.89
N SER A 26 2.78 3.32 2.57
CA SER A 26 3.06 3.75 1.19
C SER A 26 4.34 3.11 0.63
N SER A 27 5.34 2.87 1.47
CA SER A 27 6.57 2.17 1.08
C SER A 27 6.31 0.67 0.86
N ALA A 28 5.52 0.04 1.72
CA ALA A 28 5.08 -1.35 1.58
C ALA A 28 4.29 -1.58 0.29
N VAL A 29 3.38 -0.68 -0.09
CA VAL A 29 2.61 -0.77 -1.34
C VAL A 29 3.53 -0.72 -2.57
N ARG A 30 4.51 0.20 -2.59
CA ARG A 30 5.52 0.31 -3.66
C ARG A 30 6.35 -0.95 -3.79
N TYR A 31 6.80 -1.48 -2.64
CA TYR A 31 7.54 -2.74 -2.60
C TYR A 31 6.70 -3.92 -3.13
N ALA A 32 5.45 -4.04 -2.67
CA ALA A 32 4.52 -5.07 -3.12
C ALA A 32 4.28 -5.00 -4.64
N TYR A 33 4.09 -3.79 -5.18
CA TYR A 33 3.90 -3.57 -6.61
C TYR A 33 5.08 -4.09 -7.42
N ASN A 34 6.31 -3.75 -7.03
CA ASN A 34 7.52 -4.23 -7.71
C ASN A 34 7.62 -5.77 -7.67
N ARG A 35 7.27 -6.39 -6.53
CA ARG A 35 7.25 -7.86 -6.44
C ARG A 35 6.16 -8.52 -7.29
N LEU A 36 5.01 -7.87 -7.44
CA LEU A 36 3.96 -8.33 -8.36
C LEU A 36 4.40 -8.22 -9.82
N LEU A 37 5.20 -7.22 -10.19
CA LEU A 37 5.80 -7.12 -11.53
C LEU A 37 6.82 -8.22 -11.83
N GLU A 38 7.44 -8.77 -10.79
CA GLU A 38 8.33 -9.95 -10.87
C GLU A 38 7.54 -11.27 -10.99
N ASN A 39 6.21 -11.22 -11.13
CA ASN A 39 5.31 -12.38 -11.15
C ASN A 39 5.31 -13.23 -9.87
N LYS A 40 5.64 -12.64 -8.71
CA LYS A 40 5.52 -13.35 -7.41
C LYS A 40 4.06 -13.53 -7.01
N ASN A 41 3.78 -14.63 -6.31
CA ASN A 41 2.44 -14.92 -5.81
C ASN A 41 2.03 -13.95 -4.69
N GLN A 42 0.73 -13.69 -4.57
CA GLN A 42 0.18 -12.79 -3.54
C GLN A 42 0.55 -13.21 -2.12
N SER A 43 0.52 -14.51 -1.82
CA SER A 43 0.88 -15.05 -0.50
C SER A 43 2.35 -14.83 -0.17
N GLU A 44 3.24 -14.99 -1.15
CA GLU A 44 4.68 -14.71 -1.01
C GLU A 44 4.93 -13.23 -0.76
N VAL A 45 4.27 -12.36 -1.53
CA VAL A 45 4.39 -10.90 -1.35
C VAL A 45 3.93 -10.49 0.05
N GLN A 46 2.82 -11.06 0.56
CA GLN A 46 2.35 -10.78 1.92
C GLN A 46 3.36 -11.19 2.98
N LYS A 47 3.97 -12.37 2.87
CA LYS A 47 5.03 -12.82 3.80
C LYS A 47 6.24 -11.88 3.77
N LEU A 48 6.72 -11.53 2.57
CA LEU A 48 7.83 -10.58 2.40
C LEU A 48 7.52 -9.22 3.01
N LEU A 49 6.27 -8.73 2.93
CA LEU A 49 5.88 -7.47 3.55
C LEU A 49 5.89 -7.54 5.08
N GLN A 50 5.49 -8.67 5.66
CA GLN A 50 5.55 -8.87 7.12
C GLN A 50 7.00 -8.85 7.61
N GLU A 51 7.90 -9.52 6.88
CA GLU A 51 9.32 -9.59 7.22
C GLU A 51 10.03 -8.24 7.06
N VAL A 52 9.86 -7.57 5.91
CA VAL A 52 10.62 -6.34 5.58
C VAL A 52 10.11 -5.11 6.32
N PHE A 53 8.79 -4.97 6.48
CA PHE A 53 8.19 -3.76 7.06
C PHE A 53 7.69 -3.95 8.49
N SER A 54 7.85 -5.15 9.06
CA SER A 54 7.32 -5.53 10.38
C SER A 54 5.83 -5.17 10.52
N LEU A 55 5.07 -5.41 9.45
CA LEU A 55 3.63 -5.15 9.40
C LEU A 55 2.87 -6.38 9.87
N ASN A 56 1.72 -6.18 10.52
CA ASN A 56 0.83 -7.29 10.82
C ASN A 56 0.20 -7.87 9.53
N ALA A 57 -0.34 -9.08 9.65
CA ALA A 57 -0.93 -9.79 8.53
C ALA A 57 -1.99 -8.96 7.80
N ARG A 58 -2.84 -8.23 8.53
CA ARG A 58 -3.88 -7.38 7.95
C ARG A 58 -3.29 -6.27 7.08
N TYR A 59 -2.31 -5.53 7.59
CA TYR A 59 -1.64 -4.44 6.86
C TYR A 59 -0.88 -4.96 5.65
N SER A 60 -0.18 -6.10 5.76
CA SER A 60 0.50 -6.71 4.62
C SER A 60 -0.48 -7.11 3.51
N ALA A 61 -1.62 -7.70 3.87
CA ALA A 61 -2.67 -8.07 2.93
C ALA A 61 -3.28 -6.84 2.26
N SER A 62 -3.58 -5.78 3.03
CA SER A 62 -4.10 -4.52 2.50
C SER A 62 -3.11 -3.82 1.56
N ALA A 63 -1.81 -3.82 1.89
CA ALA A 63 -0.78 -3.25 1.02
C ALA A 63 -0.67 -4.01 -0.30
N CYS A 64 -0.69 -5.34 -0.25
CA CYS A 64 -0.67 -6.20 -1.44
C CYS A 64 -1.94 -6.00 -2.30
N PHE A 65 -3.11 -5.96 -1.68
CA PHE A 65 -4.39 -5.69 -2.37
C PHE A 65 -4.38 -4.34 -3.07
N LYS A 66 -3.92 -3.28 -2.38
CA LYS A 66 -3.80 -1.95 -2.98
C LYS A 66 -2.82 -1.94 -4.16
N ALA A 67 -1.69 -2.63 -4.05
CA ALA A 67 -0.73 -2.76 -5.15
C ALA A 67 -1.32 -3.50 -6.37
N GLN A 68 -2.09 -4.56 -6.15
CA GLN A 68 -2.81 -5.25 -7.22
C GLN A 68 -3.84 -4.33 -7.90
N ALA A 69 -4.63 -3.59 -7.12
CA ALA A 69 -5.60 -2.64 -7.68
C ALA A 69 -4.93 -1.57 -8.56
N ILE A 70 -3.78 -1.05 -8.13
CA ILE A 70 -2.97 -0.11 -8.92
C ILE A 70 -2.48 -0.79 -10.21
N LEU A 71 -1.98 -2.03 -10.13
CA LEU A 71 -1.49 -2.76 -11.31
C LEU A 71 -2.61 -3.03 -12.32
N SER A 72 -3.78 -3.46 -11.86
CA SER A 72 -4.95 -3.66 -12.71
C SER A 72 -5.38 -2.36 -13.38
N SER A 73 -5.48 -1.27 -12.63
CA SER A 73 -5.83 0.05 -13.17
C SER A 73 -4.81 0.55 -14.21
N CYS A 74 -3.50 0.29 -14.00
CA CYS A 74 -2.47 0.63 -14.98
C CYS A 74 -2.68 -0.13 -16.30
N LYS A 75 -2.96 -1.44 -16.21
CA LYS A 75 -3.22 -2.30 -17.38
C LYS A 75 -4.46 -1.85 -18.13
N GLU A 76 -5.55 -1.57 -17.42
CA GLU A 76 -6.81 -1.07 -17.99
C GLU A 76 -6.63 0.25 -18.74
N ARG A 77 -5.76 1.13 -18.25
CA ARG A 77 -5.44 2.42 -18.88
C ARG A 77 -4.41 2.31 -20.02
N GLY A 78 -3.94 1.11 -20.35
CA GLY A 78 -2.88 0.90 -21.34
C GLY A 78 -1.53 1.52 -20.97
N GLN A 79 -1.32 1.83 -19.69
CA GLN A 79 -0.08 2.44 -19.21
C GLN A 79 0.99 1.37 -19.01
N ASN A 80 2.26 1.74 -19.22
CA ASN A 80 3.37 0.82 -18.95
C ASN A 80 3.56 0.65 -17.43
N PRO A 81 3.28 -0.52 -16.85
CA PRO A 81 3.33 -0.71 -15.41
C PRO A 81 4.75 -0.59 -14.84
N LYS A 82 5.81 -0.75 -15.66
CA LYS A 82 7.20 -0.56 -15.22
C LYS A 82 7.61 0.92 -15.12
N LYS A 83 6.83 1.84 -15.71
CA LYS A 83 7.10 3.29 -15.70
C LYS A 83 6.12 4.07 -14.81
N LEU A 84 5.41 3.38 -13.92
CA LEU A 84 4.49 4.02 -13.01
C LEU A 84 5.24 4.86 -11.96
N VAL A 85 4.82 6.12 -11.79
CA VAL A 85 5.32 6.99 -10.72
C VAL A 85 4.31 6.98 -9.57
N PHE A 86 4.78 6.73 -8.35
CA PHE A 86 3.97 6.83 -7.14
C PHE A 86 4.06 8.25 -6.60
N GLY A 87 2.89 8.90 -6.42
CA GLY A 87 2.74 10.20 -5.76
C GLY A 87 2.36 10.09 -4.29
#